data_AF-H3H5M0-F1
#
_entry.id   AF-H3H5M0-F1
#
_cell.length_a   1.000
_cell.length_b   1.000
_cell.length_c   1.000
_cell.angle_alpha   90.00
_cell.angle_beta   90.00
_cell.angle_gamma   90.00
#
_symmetry.space_group_name_H-M   'P 1'
#
loop_
_entity.id
_entity.type
_entity.pdbx_description
1 polymer ?
#
loop_
_entity_poly.entity_id
_entity_poly.type
_entity_poly.pdbx_seq_one_letter_code
_entity_poly.pdbx_strand_id
1 'polypeptide(L)'
;MAICCCPCSTRAARLLLLLHCVLAVAPTSSATLSFSNLFSDDKDDPGSQESSTVPVSKSESGSDDDDLSDGSDITPQQPILDAEKWFLTEQEITSSRGGVPRTDLSVYTTGNAVTSYTATNEFYNAIYDDLSTTKEADRVMLATWLSAISPLKPDVDTTGSKTGFKEVFTGVVERGGNVDILGWASIAGGYMPYNFKARNAINSIPPSPINGARALYIFDDRINLIASHHQKTLVIAANTSAGRHYQPVAYVGGIDLVIDRWDTMYHNNTAIRDAGNITYINKGWVDGHLRIHGPAAKDIANNFVARRNSDYLPCRGLDDELLDFENPSYEDIPSLDYGSSNTTASLGSTLYRKLLIHTKLVIIDDVYLSFGSANWNRRSMTADPELNADVVDGDTVMSPEGLTMGKLPRAFRIRKFQEMTGLSYEKLGDMTFVEAADQFKLAAMDESTLLANLEIECHAYFVAIIDTIRKVSDPEFTYY
;
A
#
# COMPACT_ATOMS: atom_id res chain seq x y z
N MET A 1 -7.35 -6.88 -14.25
CA MET A 1 -7.21 -7.35 -12.85
C MET A 1 -8.02 -8.64 -12.71
N ALA A 2 -7.55 -9.58 -11.91
CA ALA A 2 -7.98 -10.99 -11.91
C ALA A 2 -9.07 -11.33 -10.89
N ILE A 3 -10.03 -12.19 -11.25
CA ILE A 3 -10.99 -12.83 -10.32
C ILE A 3 -10.87 -14.35 -10.46
N CYS A 4 -10.81 -15.06 -9.33
CA CYS A 4 -10.58 -16.50 -9.27
C CYS A 4 -11.91 -17.27 -9.28
N CYS A 5 -12.08 -18.19 -10.23
CA CYS A 5 -13.11 -19.24 -10.18
C CYS A 5 -12.45 -20.59 -10.46
N CYS A 6 -12.56 -21.55 -9.52
CA CYS A 6 -12.17 -22.94 -9.72
C CYS A 6 -13.42 -23.83 -9.73
N PRO A 7 -13.39 -24.96 -10.46
CA PRO A 7 -13.17 -26.23 -9.77
C PRO A 7 -12.17 -27.13 -10.50
N CYS A 8 -11.14 -27.59 -9.78
CA CYS A 8 -10.15 -28.52 -10.29
C CYS A 8 -10.68 -29.96 -10.16
N SER A 9 -11.23 -30.52 -11.24
CA SER A 9 -11.64 -31.93 -11.26
C SER A 9 -10.39 -32.82 -11.28
N THR A 10 -10.16 -33.59 -10.22
CA THR A 10 -9.18 -34.66 -10.17
C THR A 10 -9.63 -35.84 -11.05
N ARG A 11 -9.08 -35.92 -12.27
CA ARG A 11 -9.07 -37.18 -13.04
C ARG A 11 -7.64 -37.53 -13.45
N ALA A 12 -7.11 -38.50 -12.70
CA ALA A 12 -6.17 -39.55 -13.08
C ALA A 12 -5.27 -39.29 -14.30
N ALA A 13 -3.97 -39.08 -14.04
CA ALA A 13 -2.92 -39.42 -14.97
C ALA A 13 -1.86 -40.28 -14.26
N ARG A 14 -2.05 -41.60 -14.31
CA ARG A 14 -0.95 -42.57 -14.20
C ARG A 14 -0.20 -42.51 -15.53
N LEU A 15 1.04 -42.04 -15.58
CA LEU A 15 2.01 -42.60 -16.52
C LEU A 15 3.48 -42.26 -16.19
N LEU A 16 4.22 -43.34 -15.94
CA LEU A 16 5.65 -43.61 -16.15
C LEU A 16 6.72 -42.56 -15.80
N LEU A 17 7.40 -42.84 -14.69
CA LEU A 17 8.86 -42.66 -14.57
C LEU A 17 9.57 -43.36 -15.74
N LEU A 18 10.49 -42.65 -16.40
CA LEU A 18 11.66 -43.27 -17.03
C LEU A 18 12.90 -42.38 -16.85
N LEU A 19 13.85 -43.02 -16.20
CA LEU A 19 15.20 -42.65 -15.79
C LEU A 19 16.08 -42.21 -16.98
N HIS A 20 16.98 -41.24 -16.78
CA HIS A 20 18.36 -41.27 -17.30
C HIS A 20 19.30 -40.56 -16.31
N CYS A 21 20.13 -41.36 -15.62
CA CYS A 21 21.37 -40.97 -14.95
C CYS A 21 22.44 -40.63 -16.03
N VAL A 22 23.48 -39.80 -15.86
CA VAL A 22 24.73 -39.94 -15.07
C VAL A 22 25.59 -38.70 -15.47
N LEU A 23 26.24 -37.91 -14.59
CA LEU A 23 27.62 -37.99 -14.07
C LEU A 23 27.72 -36.91 -12.94
N ALA A 24 27.90 -37.22 -11.65
CA ALA A 24 29.15 -37.56 -10.94
C ALA A 24 30.23 -36.46 -10.95
N VAL A 25 30.45 -35.78 -9.81
CA VAL A 25 31.66 -35.90 -8.93
C VAL A 25 31.61 -34.87 -7.77
N ALA A 26 31.51 -35.42 -6.56
CA ALA A 26 31.95 -35.05 -5.20
C ALA A 26 32.06 -33.58 -4.70
N PRO A 27 31.53 -33.30 -3.49
CA PRO A 27 31.99 -32.26 -2.58
C PRO A 27 33.03 -32.80 -1.55
N THR A 28 33.98 -31.96 -1.16
CA THR A 28 34.84 -32.08 0.05
C THR A 28 34.86 -30.68 0.68
N SER A 29 34.82 -30.42 1.98
CA SER A 29 35.16 -31.18 3.19
C SER A 29 34.47 -30.58 4.44
N SER A 30 34.08 -31.46 5.38
CA SER A 30 34.17 -31.42 6.88
C SER A 30 34.01 -30.10 7.65
N ALA A 31 33.37 -29.97 8.83
CA ALA A 31 33.15 -30.88 9.97
C ALA A 31 31.98 -30.34 10.85
N THR A 32 30.90 -31.09 11.11
CA THR A 32 30.58 -31.85 12.34
C THR A 32 30.85 -31.19 13.70
N LEU A 33 29.78 -30.98 14.48
CA LEU A 33 29.72 -31.31 15.90
C LEU A 33 28.48 -32.19 16.17
N SER A 34 28.70 -33.22 16.97
CA SER A 34 27.84 -34.37 17.30
C SER A 34 27.01 -34.10 18.55
N PHE A 35 25.86 -34.77 18.66
CA PHE A 35 25.55 -35.65 19.81
C PHE A 35 24.51 -36.69 19.38
N SER A 36 24.96 -37.94 19.26
CA SER A 36 24.10 -39.12 19.31
C SER A 36 24.32 -39.83 20.64
N ASN A 37 23.23 -40.16 21.33
CA ASN A 37 22.93 -41.47 21.91
C ASN A 37 21.86 -41.35 22.98
N LEU A 38 20.66 -41.84 22.68
CA LEU A 38 19.79 -42.41 23.70
C LEU A 38 18.97 -43.55 23.06
N PHE A 39 19.53 -44.77 23.17
CA PHE A 39 18.91 -46.12 23.19
C PHE A 39 18.03 -46.55 22.00
N SER A 40 18.50 -47.39 21.07
CA SER A 40 18.72 -48.86 21.09
C SER A 40 17.44 -49.70 20.92
N ASP A 41 17.46 -50.52 19.85
CA ASP A 41 16.48 -51.51 19.42
C ASP A 41 16.11 -52.57 20.47
N ASP A 42 14.87 -53.09 20.45
CA ASP A 42 14.59 -54.54 20.46
C ASP A 42 13.09 -54.88 20.18
N LYS A 43 12.87 -56.16 19.81
CA LYS A 43 11.74 -56.73 19.04
C LYS A 43 10.59 -57.38 19.85
N ASP A 44 9.50 -57.69 19.12
CA ASP A 44 8.54 -58.84 19.20
C ASP A 44 7.45 -58.98 20.31
N ASP A 45 6.19 -58.71 19.92
CA ASP A 45 4.90 -59.47 20.05
C ASP A 45 4.27 -59.84 21.46
N PRO A 46 3.04 -60.43 21.55
CA PRO A 46 1.73 -59.78 21.80
C PRO A 46 1.04 -60.16 23.14
N GLY A 47 -0.03 -59.45 23.54
CA GLY A 47 -1.00 -59.99 24.53
C GLY A 47 -1.83 -59.02 25.38
N SER A 48 -3.13 -58.94 25.04
CA SER A 48 -4.35 -58.91 25.88
C SER A 48 -4.58 -57.93 27.07
N GLN A 49 -5.73 -57.25 26.93
CA GLN A 49 -6.83 -56.99 27.89
C GLN A 49 -6.88 -55.68 28.73
N GLU A 50 -7.90 -54.86 28.36
CA GLU A 50 -8.95 -54.17 29.17
C GLU A 50 -8.54 -53.37 30.43
N SER A 51 -9.10 -52.22 30.79
CA SER A 51 -10.28 -51.43 30.38
C SER A 51 -10.19 -50.08 31.11
N SER A 52 -10.55 -48.97 30.47
CA SER A 52 -11.48 -47.99 31.08
C SER A 52 -11.83 -46.89 30.08
N THR A 53 -13.12 -46.61 30.08
CA THR A 53 -13.95 -45.93 29.08
C THR A 53 -13.98 -44.41 29.22
N VAL A 54 -13.95 -43.69 28.09
CA VAL A 54 -14.63 -42.39 27.91
C VAL A 54 -15.36 -42.43 26.56
N PRO A 55 -16.64 -42.00 26.45
CA PRO A 55 -17.48 -42.33 25.32
C PRO A 55 -17.19 -41.48 24.09
N VAL A 56 -17.05 -42.13 22.94
CA VAL A 56 -17.11 -41.51 21.61
C VAL A 56 -18.58 -41.19 21.30
N SER A 57 -18.94 -39.92 21.29
CA SER A 57 -20.14 -39.46 20.59
C SER A 57 -19.91 -39.65 19.09
N LYS A 58 -20.79 -40.43 18.46
CA LYS A 58 -20.88 -40.59 17.01
C LYS A 58 -20.94 -39.20 16.36
N SER A 59 -19.90 -38.81 15.63
CA SER A 59 -20.05 -37.80 14.60
C SER A 59 -20.89 -38.43 13.49
N GLU A 60 -22.06 -37.87 13.27
CA GLU A 60 -22.86 -38.10 12.08
C GLU A 60 -21.98 -37.87 10.86
N SER A 61 -22.16 -38.71 9.85
CA SER A 61 -21.62 -38.53 8.51
C SER A 61 -22.18 -37.23 7.92
N GLY A 62 -21.48 -36.12 8.11
CA GLY A 62 -21.64 -34.92 7.29
C GLY A 62 -20.82 -35.09 6.02
N SER A 63 -21.45 -34.92 4.86
CA SER A 63 -20.74 -34.66 3.63
C SER A 63 -19.86 -33.42 3.84
N ASP A 64 -18.58 -33.51 3.49
CA ASP A 64 -17.81 -32.33 3.12
C ASP A 64 -18.38 -31.85 1.77
N ASP A 65 -19.59 -31.27 1.80
CA ASP A 65 -20.09 -30.46 0.70
C ASP A 65 -19.38 -29.12 0.83
N ASP A 66 -18.42 -28.87 -0.07
CA ASP A 66 -17.86 -27.53 -0.27
C ASP A 66 -19.03 -26.54 -0.37
N ASP A 67 -19.01 -25.47 0.44
CA ASP A 67 -20.03 -24.43 0.38
C ASP A 67 -20.02 -23.77 -1.00
N LEU A 68 -21.01 -24.10 -1.84
CA LEU A 68 -21.19 -23.57 -3.19
C LEU A 68 -22.02 -22.29 -3.22
N SER A 69 -22.33 -21.70 -2.06
CA SER A 69 -23.06 -20.43 -1.97
C SER A 69 -22.35 -19.34 -2.78
N ASP A 70 -23.11 -18.62 -3.60
CA ASP A 70 -22.69 -17.36 -4.23
C ASP A 70 -23.03 -16.14 -3.36
N GLY A 71 -23.49 -16.38 -2.14
CA GLY A 71 -23.92 -15.38 -1.16
C GLY A 71 -25.38 -14.95 -1.29
N SER A 72 -26.11 -15.35 -2.35
CA SER A 72 -27.51 -14.94 -2.55
C SER A 72 -28.50 -15.58 -1.57
N ASP A 73 -28.12 -16.70 -0.97
CA ASP A 73 -28.87 -17.44 0.05
C ASP A 73 -28.58 -16.96 1.48
N ILE A 74 -27.55 -16.13 1.67
CA ILE A 74 -27.17 -15.60 2.98
C ILE A 74 -28.11 -14.45 3.34
N THR A 75 -28.77 -14.58 4.50
CA THR A 75 -29.58 -13.48 5.05
C THR A 75 -28.65 -12.39 5.61
N PRO A 76 -28.66 -11.16 5.08
CA PRO A 76 -27.78 -10.10 5.54
C PRO A 76 -28.05 -9.73 7.01
N GLN A 77 -26.99 -9.51 7.78
CA GLN A 77 -27.09 -9.10 9.19
C GLN A 77 -26.63 -7.65 9.34
N GLN A 78 -27.30 -6.91 10.23
CA GLN A 78 -26.92 -5.54 10.55
C GLN A 78 -25.50 -5.51 11.13
N PRO A 79 -24.53 -4.82 10.48
CA PRO A 79 -23.19 -4.73 11.02
C PRO A 79 -23.13 -3.83 12.26
N ILE A 80 -22.07 -4.01 13.03
CA ILE A 80 -21.78 -3.25 14.23
C ILE A 80 -21.41 -1.83 13.84
N LEU A 81 -22.18 -0.83 14.24
CA LEU A 81 -21.93 0.59 13.93
C LEU A 81 -21.10 1.31 14.99
N ASP A 82 -20.93 0.68 16.15
CA ASP A 82 -20.21 1.26 17.28
C ASP A 82 -18.70 1.31 16.99
N ALA A 83 -18.17 2.51 16.81
CA ALA A 83 -16.75 2.73 16.51
C ALA A 83 -15.81 2.15 17.59
N GLU A 84 -16.25 2.08 18.86
CA GLU A 84 -15.45 1.50 19.95
C GLU A 84 -15.22 -0.01 19.80
N LYS A 85 -16.02 -0.68 18.94
CA LYS A 85 -15.84 -2.10 18.61
C LYS A 85 -14.86 -2.34 17.47
N TRP A 86 -14.54 -1.29 16.71
CA TRP A 86 -13.63 -1.36 15.56
C TRP A 86 -12.22 -0.88 15.89
N PHE A 87 -12.08 0.05 16.84
CA PHE A 87 -10.79 0.61 17.20
C PHE A 87 -10.16 -0.09 18.40
N LEU A 88 -8.84 -0.20 18.36
CA LEU A 88 -8.06 -0.72 19.47
C LEU A 88 -8.21 0.16 20.71
N THR A 89 -8.29 -0.47 21.87
CA THR A 89 -8.22 0.19 23.16
C THR A 89 -6.79 0.65 23.49
N GLU A 90 -6.65 1.57 24.45
CA GLU A 90 -5.34 1.99 24.96
C GLU A 90 -4.52 0.80 25.49
N GLN A 91 -5.18 -0.18 26.11
CA GLN A 91 -4.55 -1.38 26.63
C GLN A 91 -4.02 -2.27 25.50
N GLU A 92 -4.79 -2.47 24.43
CA GLU A 92 -4.34 -3.26 23.26
C GLU A 92 -3.17 -2.57 22.55
N ILE A 93 -3.23 -1.24 22.38
CA ILE A 93 -2.13 -0.45 21.81
C ILE A 93 -0.87 -0.55 22.67
N THR A 94 -1.02 -0.47 23.99
CA THR A 94 0.12 -0.59 24.92
C THR A 94 0.71 -2.00 24.89
N SER A 95 -0.15 -3.02 24.83
CA SER A 95 0.26 -4.43 24.77
C SER A 95 1.00 -4.75 23.47
N SER A 96 0.53 -4.24 22.33
CA SER A 96 1.22 -4.41 21.03
C SER A 96 2.57 -3.71 20.96
N ARG A 97 2.82 -2.76 21.87
CA ARG A 97 4.09 -2.03 22.03
C ARG A 97 4.96 -2.59 23.16
N GLY A 98 4.79 -3.85 23.53
CA GLY A 98 5.57 -4.50 24.58
C GLY A 98 5.38 -3.86 25.96
N GLY A 99 4.20 -3.29 26.22
CA GLY A 99 3.87 -2.63 27.49
C GLY A 99 4.23 -1.14 27.56
N VAL A 100 4.77 -0.54 26.49
CA VAL A 100 5.14 0.88 26.44
C VAL A 100 3.93 1.74 25.99
N PRO A 101 3.37 2.59 26.87
CA PRO A 101 2.23 3.43 26.51
C PRO A 101 2.56 4.40 25.38
N ARG A 102 1.58 4.66 24.51
CA ARG A 102 1.66 5.69 23.47
C ARG A 102 1.00 6.96 23.99
N THR A 103 1.79 8.00 24.25
CA THR A 103 1.33 9.23 24.94
C THR A 103 1.24 10.45 24.04
N ASP A 104 1.76 10.35 22.82
CA ASP A 104 1.91 11.42 21.84
C ASP A 104 0.77 11.49 20.81
N LEU A 105 -0.08 10.46 20.77
CA LEU A 105 -1.19 10.29 19.82
C LEU A 105 -2.43 9.78 20.55
N SER A 106 -3.61 10.21 20.08
CA SER A 106 -4.89 9.74 20.62
C SER A 106 -5.14 8.27 20.25
N VAL A 107 -5.89 7.54 21.09
CA VAL A 107 -6.35 6.16 20.78
C VAL A 107 -7.15 6.16 19.48
N TYR A 108 -8.18 7.00 19.42
CA TYR A 108 -8.88 7.43 18.23
C TYR A 108 -9.38 8.87 18.47
N THR A 109 -9.93 9.51 17.43
CA THR A 109 -10.51 10.85 17.55
C THR A 109 -11.88 10.92 16.88
N THR A 110 -12.71 11.85 17.35
CA THR A 110 -14.05 12.13 16.78
C THR A 110 -14.10 13.54 16.20
N GLY A 111 -15.08 13.81 15.33
CA GLY A 111 -15.27 15.14 14.73
C GLY A 111 -14.29 15.46 13.61
N ASN A 112 -13.78 14.43 12.94
CA ASN A 112 -12.95 14.57 11.74
C ASN A 112 -13.84 14.69 10.50
N ALA A 113 -13.55 15.65 9.63
CA ALA A 113 -14.09 15.68 8.28
C ALA A 113 -13.15 14.89 7.37
N VAL A 114 -13.63 13.76 6.84
CA VAL A 114 -12.85 12.88 5.97
C VAL A 114 -13.42 12.91 4.55
N THR A 115 -12.56 13.06 3.56
CA THR A 115 -12.89 12.99 2.14
C THR A 115 -12.04 11.90 1.50
N SER A 116 -12.67 10.98 0.79
CA SER A 116 -11.97 9.94 0.04
C SER A 116 -11.76 10.31 -1.42
N TYR A 117 -10.56 10.04 -1.91
CA TYR A 117 -10.20 10.09 -3.32
C TYR A 117 -10.02 8.67 -3.83
N THR A 118 -10.88 8.25 -4.76
CA THR A 118 -10.84 6.90 -5.32
C THR A 118 -10.08 6.85 -6.63
N ALA A 119 -9.78 7.99 -7.24
CA ALA A 119 -8.87 8.10 -8.38
C ALA A 119 -7.71 9.03 -8.03
N THR A 120 -6.53 8.78 -8.60
CA THR A 120 -5.32 9.48 -8.16
C THR A 120 -5.32 10.96 -8.56
N ASN A 121 -5.90 11.32 -9.71
CA ASN A 121 -6.06 12.73 -10.12
C ASN A 121 -6.84 13.57 -9.11
N GLU A 122 -7.83 12.99 -8.41
CA GLU A 122 -8.62 13.70 -7.39
C GLU A 122 -7.75 14.09 -6.20
N PHE A 123 -6.87 13.19 -5.78
CA PHE A 123 -5.87 13.46 -4.75
C PHE A 123 -4.89 14.57 -5.19
N TYR A 124 -4.35 14.48 -6.41
CA TYR A 124 -3.44 15.48 -6.94
C TYR A 124 -4.09 16.86 -7.05
N ASN A 125 -5.33 16.92 -7.53
CA ASN A 125 -6.12 18.15 -7.62
C ASN A 125 -6.34 18.75 -6.24
N ALA A 126 -6.76 17.94 -5.26
CA ALA A 126 -7.00 18.41 -3.92
C ALA A 126 -5.72 18.92 -3.24
N ILE A 127 -4.59 18.22 -3.36
CA ILE A 127 -3.32 18.70 -2.83
C ILE A 127 -2.90 20.00 -3.49
N TYR A 128 -3.02 20.13 -4.81
CA TYR A 128 -2.70 21.37 -5.50
C TYR A 128 -3.56 22.53 -4.98
N ASP A 129 -4.87 22.32 -4.83
CA ASP A 129 -5.80 23.36 -4.38
C ASP A 129 -5.50 23.80 -2.93
N ASP A 130 -5.25 22.84 -2.02
CA ASP A 130 -4.90 23.11 -0.63
C ASP A 130 -3.52 23.77 -0.50
N LEU A 131 -2.50 23.29 -1.22
CA LEU A 131 -1.17 23.90 -1.24
C LEU A 131 -1.21 25.32 -1.82
N SER A 132 -2.02 25.57 -2.84
CA SER A 132 -2.16 26.88 -3.49
C SER A 132 -2.84 27.92 -2.59
N THR A 133 -3.54 27.49 -1.53
CA THR A 133 -4.25 28.37 -0.59
C THR A 133 -3.55 28.53 0.76
N THR A 134 -2.36 27.93 0.92
CA THR A 134 -1.48 28.16 2.07
C THR A 134 -1.21 29.64 2.29
N LYS A 135 -1.05 30.01 3.56
CA LYS A 135 -0.90 31.38 4.04
C LYS A 135 0.46 31.56 4.72
N GLU A 136 0.74 32.80 5.07
CA GLU A 136 1.91 33.14 5.85
C GLU A 136 1.97 32.32 7.15
N ALA A 137 3.15 31.79 7.45
CA ALA A 137 3.46 30.94 8.59
C ALA A 137 2.81 29.55 8.60
N ASP A 138 2.04 29.16 7.57
CA ASP A 138 1.61 27.77 7.44
C ASP A 138 2.82 26.83 7.34
N ARG A 139 2.64 25.61 7.83
CA ARG A 139 3.63 24.53 7.82
C ARG A 139 3.12 23.43 6.92
N VAL A 140 3.85 23.17 5.84
CA VAL A 140 3.65 22.04 4.94
C VAL A 140 4.68 20.96 5.29
N MET A 141 4.20 19.78 5.62
CA MET A 141 5.02 18.64 6.05
C MET A 141 4.72 17.44 5.16
N LEU A 142 5.71 16.95 4.41
CA LEU A 142 5.56 15.84 3.47
C LEU A 142 6.49 14.68 3.83
N ALA A 143 5.94 13.52 4.18
CA ALA A 143 6.68 12.26 4.19
C ALA A 143 6.39 11.49 2.90
N THR A 144 7.43 10.99 2.25
CA THR A 144 7.32 10.38 0.92
C THR A 144 8.34 9.27 0.72
N TRP A 145 7.94 8.22 0.02
CA TRP A 145 8.87 7.19 -0.42
C TRP A 145 9.63 7.64 -1.67
N LEU A 146 8.95 8.33 -2.60
CA LEU A 146 9.55 8.93 -3.79
C LEU A 146 8.92 10.27 -4.14
N SER A 147 9.72 11.21 -4.66
CA SER A 147 9.23 12.42 -5.30
C SER A 147 9.82 12.59 -6.70
N ALA A 148 9.10 13.30 -7.57
CA ALA A 148 9.62 13.70 -8.87
C ALA A 148 9.16 15.11 -9.24
N ILE A 149 9.94 15.77 -10.10
CA ILE A 149 9.50 17.01 -10.75
C ILE A 149 8.51 16.62 -11.86
N SER A 150 7.23 16.69 -11.54
CA SER A 150 6.12 16.42 -12.47
C SER A 150 4.97 17.39 -12.22
N PRO A 151 4.12 17.67 -13.23
CA PRO A 151 2.88 18.43 -13.02
C PRO A 151 1.93 17.70 -12.06
N LEU A 152 1.35 18.44 -11.12
CA LEU A 152 0.27 17.94 -10.26
C LEU A 152 -1.08 17.96 -11.01
N LYS A 153 -1.28 18.88 -11.97
CA LYS A 153 -2.51 18.99 -12.78
C LYS A 153 -2.20 18.94 -14.28
N PRO A 154 -1.69 17.81 -14.80
CA PRO A 154 -1.28 17.67 -16.20
C PRO A 154 -2.45 17.82 -17.19
N ASP A 155 -3.68 17.62 -16.77
CA ASP A 155 -4.90 17.88 -17.55
C ASP A 155 -5.16 19.38 -17.78
N VAL A 156 -4.57 20.25 -16.96
CA VAL A 156 -4.67 21.72 -17.07
C VAL A 156 -3.36 22.33 -17.58
N ASP A 157 -2.23 21.82 -17.12
CA ASP A 157 -0.89 22.30 -17.43
C ASP A 157 0.08 21.11 -17.56
N THR A 158 0.11 20.52 -18.74
CA THR A 158 1.01 19.39 -19.08
C THR A 158 2.48 19.75 -18.89
N THR A 159 2.86 21.02 -19.06
CA THR A 159 4.26 21.44 -18.94
C THR A 159 4.75 21.50 -17.50
N GLY A 160 3.82 21.59 -16.54
CA GLY A 160 4.15 21.86 -15.13
C GLY A 160 4.66 23.27 -14.86
N SER A 161 4.57 24.20 -15.82
CA SER A 161 5.06 25.57 -15.66
C SER A 161 4.44 26.34 -14.49
N LYS A 162 3.24 25.94 -14.06
CA LYS A 162 2.53 26.48 -12.89
C LYS A 162 2.17 25.39 -11.88
N THR A 163 1.85 24.21 -12.40
CA THR A 163 1.35 23.09 -11.58
C THR A 163 2.42 22.08 -11.24
N GLY A 164 3.66 22.32 -11.66
CA GLY A 164 4.81 21.46 -11.38
C GLY A 164 5.14 21.39 -9.90
N PHE A 165 5.69 20.25 -9.49
CA PHE A 165 6.10 19.99 -8.11
C PHE A 165 6.89 21.15 -7.50
N LYS A 166 7.94 21.63 -8.18
CA LYS A 166 8.78 22.73 -7.66
C LYS A 166 8.00 24.03 -7.57
N GLU A 167 7.20 24.34 -8.57
CA GLU A 167 6.46 25.59 -8.75
C GLU A 167 5.41 25.73 -7.64
N VAL A 168 4.70 24.65 -7.33
CA VAL A 168 3.69 24.62 -6.26
C VAL A 168 4.34 24.88 -4.89
N PHE A 169 5.44 24.19 -4.55
CA PHE A 169 6.14 24.44 -3.29
C PHE A 169 6.83 25.81 -3.25
N THR A 170 7.30 26.33 -4.38
CA THR A 170 7.81 27.70 -4.49
C THR A 170 6.73 28.69 -4.10
N GLY A 171 5.51 28.51 -4.61
CA GLY A 171 4.37 29.36 -4.25
C GLY A 171 4.06 29.34 -2.75
N VAL A 172 4.18 28.18 -2.07
CA VAL A 172 4.01 28.10 -0.61
C VAL A 172 5.03 29.01 0.10
N VAL A 173 6.30 28.94 -0.30
CA VAL A 173 7.38 29.74 0.28
C VAL A 173 7.21 31.22 -0.04
N GLU A 174 6.84 31.59 -1.27
CA GLU A 174 6.58 32.97 -1.67
C GLU A 174 5.48 33.62 -0.82
N ARG A 175 4.47 32.85 -0.40
CA ARG A 175 3.41 33.28 0.53
C ARG A 175 3.83 33.31 1.99
N GLY A 176 5.07 32.95 2.31
CA GLY A 176 5.62 32.95 3.67
C GLY A 176 5.33 31.69 4.48
N GLY A 177 4.94 30.59 3.82
CA GLY A 177 4.78 29.27 4.43
C GLY A 177 6.10 28.47 4.43
N ASN A 178 6.28 27.60 5.43
CA ASN A 178 7.43 26.70 5.51
C ASN A 178 7.10 25.33 4.93
N VAL A 179 8.08 24.70 4.28
CA VAL A 179 7.97 23.37 3.70
C VAL A 179 9.07 22.48 4.28
N ASP A 180 8.69 21.39 4.93
CA ASP A 180 9.60 20.33 5.41
C ASP A 180 9.24 19.00 4.72
N ILE A 181 10.20 18.40 4.03
CA ILE A 181 10.03 17.12 3.32
C ILE A 181 11.01 16.09 3.86
N LEU A 182 10.48 14.92 4.25
CA LEU A 182 11.22 13.70 4.59
C LEU A 182 11.03 12.70 3.45
N GLY A 183 12.07 12.50 2.64
CA GLY A 183 12.06 11.46 1.61
C GLY A 183 12.89 10.26 2.03
N TRP A 184 12.44 9.05 1.67
CA TRP A 184 13.25 7.85 1.85
C TRP A 184 14.60 7.97 1.11
N ALA A 185 15.69 7.75 1.85
CA ALA A 185 17.05 7.65 1.33
C ALA A 185 17.24 6.32 0.60
N SER A 186 16.54 6.13 -0.52
CA SER A 186 16.70 4.90 -1.29
C SER A 186 18.12 4.83 -1.86
N ILE A 187 18.75 3.65 -1.75
CA ILE A 187 20.15 3.44 -2.12
C ILE A 187 20.33 2.71 -3.46
N ALA A 188 19.24 2.26 -4.08
CA ALA A 188 19.24 1.64 -5.42
C ALA A 188 17.82 1.62 -6.03
N GLY A 189 17.71 1.86 -7.34
CA GLY A 189 16.45 1.69 -8.09
C GLY A 189 16.24 2.71 -9.22
N GLY A 190 15.45 2.33 -10.23
CA GLY A 190 15.23 3.16 -11.44
C GLY A 190 14.56 4.52 -11.19
N TYR A 191 13.90 4.68 -10.04
CA TYR A 191 13.26 5.95 -9.64
C TYR A 191 14.21 6.93 -8.93
N MET A 192 15.42 6.50 -8.55
CA MET A 192 16.36 7.30 -7.76
C MET A 192 16.69 8.68 -8.36
N PRO A 193 17.01 8.78 -9.67
CA PRO A 193 17.37 10.08 -10.26
C PRO A 193 16.26 11.12 -10.14
N TYR A 194 14.99 10.70 -10.14
CA TYR A 194 13.85 11.62 -9.98
C TYR A 194 13.78 12.16 -8.56
N ASN A 195 14.04 11.33 -7.56
CA ASN A 195 14.01 11.71 -6.15
C ASN A 195 15.11 12.73 -5.82
N PHE A 196 16.34 12.51 -6.31
CA PHE A 196 17.44 13.47 -6.19
C PHE A 196 17.11 14.81 -6.86
N LYS A 197 16.54 14.79 -8.07
CA LYS A 197 16.14 16.00 -8.79
C LYS A 197 15.07 16.78 -8.00
N ALA A 198 14.06 16.10 -7.48
CA ALA A 198 13.01 16.72 -6.66
C ALA A 198 13.60 17.35 -5.39
N ARG A 199 14.47 16.64 -4.66
CA ARG A 199 15.16 17.18 -3.48
C ARG A 199 15.97 18.43 -3.79
N ASN A 200 16.81 18.38 -4.82
CA ASN A 200 17.64 19.50 -5.22
C ASN A 200 16.79 20.69 -5.68
N ALA A 201 15.69 20.43 -6.39
CA ALA A 201 14.76 21.48 -6.80
C ALA A 201 14.13 22.19 -5.60
N ILE A 202 13.68 21.45 -4.58
CA ILE A 202 13.11 22.03 -3.36
C ILE A 202 14.15 22.83 -2.59
N ASN A 203 15.35 22.28 -2.41
CA ASN A 203 16.43 22.96 -1.68
C ASN A 203 16.99 24.18 -2.45
N SER A 204 16.69 24.32 -3.74
CA SER A 204 17.04 25.51 -4.53
C SER A 204 16.06 26.68 -4.40
N ILE A 205 14.90 26.47 -3.73
CA ILE A 205 13.89 27.51 -3.55
C ILE A 205 14.46 28.57 -2.59
N PRO A 206 14.52 29.86 -2.99
CA PRO A 206 15.03 30.91 -2.12
C PRO A 206 14.07 31.14 -0.93
N PRO A 207 14.58 31.57 0.24
CA PRO A 207 13.73 31.96 1.35
C PRO A 207 12.73 33.06 0.96
N SER A 208 11.56 33.03 1.59
CA SER A 208 10.50 34.02 1.39
C SER A 208 10.99 35.44 1.69
N PRO A 209 10.71 36.42 0.82
CA PRO A 209 11.00 37.82 1.11
C PRO A 209 10.09 38.42 2.20
N ILE A 210 8.98 37.74 2.54
CA ILE A 210 7.99 38.23 3.53
C ILE A 210 8.54 38.06 4.95
N ASN A 211 8.98 36.85 5.30
CA ASN A 211 9.32 36.47 6.67
C ASN A 211 10.48 35.48 6.78
N GLY A 212 11.19 35.20 5.67
CA GLY A 212 12.30 34.24 5.64
C GLY A 212 11.89 32.76 5.72
N ALA A 213 10.60 32.44 5.58
CA ALA A 213 10.15 31.05 5.47
C ALA A 213 10.89 30.31 4.35
N ARG A 214 11.09 29.00 4.51
CA ARG A 214 11.94 28.21 3.60
C ARG A 214 11.34 26.87 3.27
N ALA A 215 11.86 26.26 2.21
CA ALA A 215 11.67 24.84 1.93
C ALA A 215 12.94 24.05 2.25
N LEU A 216 12.77 22.88 2.86
CA LEU A 216 13.84 21.95 3.14
C LEU A 216 13.38 20.52 2.85
N TYR A 217 14.09 19.85 1.96
CA TYR A 217 13.93 18.43 1.67
C TYR A 217 15.23 17.70 2.08
N ILE A 218 15.12 16.85 3.11
CA ILE A 218 16.16 15.90 3.53
C ILE A 218 15.80 14.46 3.19
N PHE A 219 16.82 13.65 2.95
CA PHE A 219 16.66 12.20 2.94
C PHE A 219 16.71 11.63 4.35
N ASP A 220 15.98 10.54 4.55
CA ASP A 220 15.84 9.83 5.82
C ASP A 220 16.13 8.34 5.59
N ASP A 221 17.11 7.81 6.31
CA ASP A 221 17.58 6.41 6.27
C ASP A 221 17.54 5.75 7.66
N ARG A 222 16.84 6.36 8.64
CA ARG A 222 16.88 5.96 10.06
C ARG A 222 16.07 4.70 10.37
N ILE A 223 16.33 3.65 9.59
CA ILE A 223 15.74 2.32 9.64
C ILE A 223 16.75 1.29 9.15
N ASN A 224 16.44 0.01 9.32
CA ASN A 224 17.32 -1.07 8.91
C ASN A 224 17.43 -1.18 7.37
N LEU A 225 18.57 -1.70 6.89
CA LEU A 225 18.91 -1.82 5.45
C LEU A 225 17.90 -2.60 4.58
N ILE A 226 17.06 -3.44 5.18
CA ILE A 226 16.03 -4.22 4.45
C ILE A 226 14.66 -3.52 4.42
N ALA A 227 14.53 -2.36 5.07
CA ALA A 227 13.30 -1.60 5.18
C ALA A 227 13.32 -0.34 4.30
N SER A 228 12.18 0.32 4.17
CA SER A 228 12.06 1.65 3.57
C SER A 228 11.11 2.54 4.37
N HIS A 229 11.35 3.85 4.37
CA HIS A 229 10.34 4.79 4.84
C HIS A 229 9.22 4.87 3.81
N HIS A 230 8.13 4.16 4.07
CA HIS A 230 7.09 3.91 3.06
C HIS A 230 5.80 4.71 3.30
N GLN A 231 5.77 5.55 4.34
CA GLN A 231 4.71 6.53 4.58
C GLN A 231 4.59 7.55 3.45
N LYS A 232 3.33 7.88 3.11
CA LYS A 232 2.97 8.86 2.08
C LYS A 232 1.93 9.79 2.66
N THR A 233 2.41 10.85 3.30
CA THR A 233 1.57 11.78 4.05
C THR A 233 1.92 13.22 3.75
N LEU A 234 0.92 14.06 3.50
CA LEU A 234 1.08 15.51 3.41
C LEU A 234 0.22 16.18 4.47
N VAL A 235 0.78 17.09 5.26
CA VAL A 235 0.06 17.85 6.28
C VAL A 235 0.23 19.34 6.02
N ILE A 236 -0.87 20.08 6.12
CA ILE A 236 -0.88 21.54 6.14
C ILE A 236 -1.42 21.96 7.50
N ALA A 237 -0.59 22.63 8.28
CA ALA A 237 -0.94 23.10 9.62
C ALA A 237 -0.64 24.59 9.76
N ALA A 238 -1.56 25.34 10.38
CA ALA A 238 -1.26 26.70 10.78
C ALA A 238 -0.14 26.73 11.83
N ASN A 239 0.62 27.83 11.90
CA ASN A 239 1.66 28.01 12.92
C ASN A 239 1.11 27.94 14.36
N THR A 240 -0.16 28.29 14.55
CA THR A 240 -0.81 28.27 15.86
C THR A 240 -1.94 27.24 15.87
N SER A 241 -1.88 26.27 16.76
CA SER A 241 -2.96 25.30 17.01
C SER A 241 -3.93 25.78 18.10
N ALA A 242 -3.94 27.09 18.40
CA ALA A 242 -4.52 27.65 19.63
C ALA A 242 -6.05 27.74 19.66
N GLY A 243 -6.76 27.23 18.64
CA GLY A 243 -8.22 27.22 18.60
C GLY A 243 -8.80 26.14 17.70
N ARG A 244 -10.07 25.80 17.92
CA ARG A 244 -10.80 24.78 17.12
C ARG A 244 -10.86 25.10 15.61
N HIS A 245 -10.62 26.36 15.22
CA HIS A 245 -10.58 26.80 13.83
C HIS A 245 -9.23 26.61 13.12
N TYR A 246 -8.19 26.15 13.83
CA TYR A 246 -6.84 25.95 13.30
C TYR A 246 -6.45 24.47 13.24
N GLN A 247 -7.44 23.58 13.04
CA GLN A 247 -7.15 22.17 12.85
C GLN A 247 -6.38 21.97 11.54
N PRO A 248 -5.35 21.11 11.52
CA PRO A 248 -4.61 20.83 10.31
C PRO A 248 -5.47 20.07 9.30
N VAL A 249 -4.98 20.05 8.06
CA VAL A 249 -5.41 19.11 7.04
C VAL A 249 -4.28 18.12 6.82
N ALA A 250 -4.62 16.84 6.69
CA ALA A 250 -3.67 15.77 6.39
C ALA A 250 -4.19 14.91 5.24
N TYR A 251 -3.25 14.41 4.44
CA TYR A 251 -3.47 13.43 3.39
C TYR A 251 -2.76 12.14 3.77
N VAL A 252 -3.45 11.01 3.68
CA VAL A 252 -2.91 9.66 3.97
C VAL A 252 -3.36 8.67 2.89
N GLY A 253 -2.43 7.88 2.35
CA GLY A 253 -2.77 6.85 1.36
C GLY A 253 -1.58 6.20 0.66
N GLY A 254 -1.84 5.67 -0.53
CA GLY A 254 -0.85 4.92 -1.31
C GLY A 254 -0.03 5.77 -2.29
N ILE A 255 -0.35 7.06 -2.43
CA ILE A 255 0.13 7.90 -3.55
C ILE A 255 1.27 8.82 -3.11
N ASP A 256 2.41 8.69 -3.77
CA ASP A 256 3.53 9.63 -3.73
C ASP A 256 3.36 10.77 -4.75
N LEU A 257 3.97 11.93 -4.51
CA LEU A 257 4.06 13.02 -5.49
C LEU A 257 5.21 12.76 -6.49
N VAL A 258 5.02 11.73 -7.31
CA VAL A 258 6.03 11.22 -8.24
C VAL A 258 5.40 10.91 -9.60
N ILE A 259 6.24 10.71 -10.62
CA ILE A 259 5.82 10.17 -11.92
C ILE A 259 5.12 8.81 -11.77
N ASP A 260 4.40 8.41 -12.82
CA ASP A 260 3.61 7.20 -12.97
C ASP A 260 2.27 7.18 -12.20
N ARG A 261 2.09 8.01 -11.17
CA ARG A 261 0.95 7.92 -10.24
C ARG A 261 -0.31 8.65 -10.70
N TRP A 262 -0.19 9.77 -11.43
CA TRP A 262 -1.35 10.55 -11.87
C TRP A 262 -2.17 9.82 -12.94
N ASP A 263 -3.44 9.56 -12.68
CA ASP A 263 -4.38 8.89 -13.58
C ASP A 263 -5.83 9.20 -13.17
N THR A 264 -6.79 8.86 -14.02
CA THR A 264 -8.22 8.97 -13.71
C THR A 264 -8.85 7.58 -13.62
N MET A 265 -10.05 7.50 -13.04
CA MET A 265 -10.85 6.25 -12.97
C MET A 265 -11.11 5.59 -14.33
N TYR A 266 -10.90 6.28 -15.45
CA TYR A 266 -11.10 5.74 -16.79
C TYR A 266 -9.84 5.06 -17.37
N HIS A 267 -8.67 5.34 -16.79
CA HIS A 267 -7.37 4.82 -17.21
C HIS A 267 -7.10 4.91 -18.73
N ASN A 268 -7.57 5.98 -19.36
CA ASN A 268 -7.40 6.27 -20.78
C ASN A 268 -6.51 7.50 -21.02
N ASN A 269 -5.67 7.84 -20.04
CA ASN A 269 -4.92 9.10 -20.02
C ASN A 269 -3.48 9.00 -20.55
N THR A 270 -3.14 7.96 -21.30
CA THR A 270 -1.77 7.76 -21.83
C THR A 270 -1.23 9.00 -22.52
N ALA A 271 -2.04 9.69 -23.34
CA ALA A 271 -1.60 10.89 -24.06
C ALA A 271 -1.23 12.04 -23.13
N ILE A 272 -2.05 12.30 -22.09
CA ILE A 272 -1.78 13.36 -21.09
C ILE A 272 -0.58 12.97 -20.23
N ARG A 273 -0.49 11.69 -19.83
CA ARG A 273 0.64 11.17 -19.04
C ARG A 273 1.95 11.25 -19.81
N ASP A 274 1.96 10.88 -21.09
CA ASP A 274 3.14 10.98 -21.94
C ASP A 274 3.53 12.45 -22.19
N ALA A 275 2.55 13.33 -22.47
CA ALA A 275 2.80 14.77 -22.65
C ALA A 275 3.33 15.48 -21.40
N GLY A 276 2.91 15.03 -20.21
CA GLY A 276 3.38 15.55 -18.92
C GLY A 276 4.63 14.87 -18.38
N ASN A 277 5.28 13.99 -19.15
CA ASN A 277 6.41 13.15 -18.70
C ASN A 277 6.11 12.36 -17.40
N ILE A 278 4.86 11.94 -17.23
CA ILE A 278 4.39 11.16 -16.08
C ILE A 278 4.61 9.67 -16.35
N THR A 279 4.47 9.18 -17.58
CA THR A 279 4.64 7.75 -17.84
C THR A 279 6.07 7.28 -17.59
N TYR A 280 6.21 6.18 -16.85
CA TYR A 280 7.47 5.47 -16.65
C TYR A 280 7.36 3.98 -17.01
N ILE A 281 6.79 3.14 -16.12
CA ILE A 281 6.64 1.70 -16.38
C ILE A 281 5.19 1.38 -16.79
N ASN A 282 4.24 1.97 -16.09
CA ASN A 282 2.82 1.66 -16.24
C ASN A 282 2.11 2.72 -17.06
N LYS A 283 1.09 2.29 -17.80
CA LYS A 283 0.25 3.17 -18.63
C LYS A 283 -1.02 3.65 -17.89
N GLY A 284 -1.23 3.15 -16.67
CA GLY A 284 -2.20 3.71 -15.73
C GLY A 284 -1.95 3.19 -14.30
N TRP A 285 -2.64 3.81 -13.34
CA TRP A 285 -2.38 3.62 -11.92
C TRP A 285 -3.68 3.64 -11.11
N VAL A 286 -3.97 2.53 -10.43
CA VAL A 286 -5.15 2.37 -9.57
C VAL A 286 -4.70 2.49 -8.11
N ASP A 287 -5.12 3.58 -7.47
CA ASP A 287 -4.84 3.85 -6.07
C ASP A 287 -5.94 4.75 -5.46
N GLY A 288 -5.78 5.13 -4.20
CA GLY A 288 -6.64 6.07 -3.50
C GLY A 288 -5.88 6.82 -2.40
N HIS A 289 -6.60 7.74 -1.76
CA HIS A 289 -6.08 8.55 -0.67
C HIS A 289 -7.23 9.11 0.16
N LEU A 290 -6.96 9.47 1.41
CA LEU A 290 -7.90 10.18 2.28
C LEU A 290 -7.36 11.57 2.58
N ARG A 291 -8.23 12.59 2.53
CA ARG A 291 -8.00 13.91 3.12
C ARG A 291 -8.78 14.01 4.41
N ILE A 292 -8.10 14.40 5.48
CA ILE A 292 -8.62 14.45 6.84
C ILE A 292 -8.43 15.88 7.34
N HIS A 293 -9.51 16.52 7.79
CA HIS A 293 -9.47 17.78 8.49
C HIS A 293 -10.05 17.59 9.89
N GLY A 294 -9.27 17.88 10.93
CA GLY A 294 -9.70 17.68 12.31
C GLY A 294 -8.61 17.10 13.21
N PRO A 295 -8.97 16.64 14.42
CA PRO A 295 -8.02 16.13 15.41
C PRO A 295 -7.10 14.99 14.90
N ALA A 296 -7.58 14.08 14.06
CA ALA A 296 -6.75 13.01 13.49
C ALA A 296 -5.61 13.55 12.61
N ALA A 297 -5.83 14.68 11.92
CA ALA A 297 -4.76 15.32 11.14
C ALA A 297 -3.63 15.87 12.03
N LYS A 298 -3.93 16.20 13.30
CA LYS A 298 -2.92 16.58 14.28
C LYS A 298 -2.07 15.37 14.70
N ASP A 299 -2.69 14.21 14.87
CA ASP A 299 -1.98 12.96 15.18
C ASP A 299 -1.03 12.58 14.02
N ILE A 300 -1.47 12.74 12.76
CA ILE A 300 -0.60 12.57 11.58
C ILE A 300 0.54 13.59 11.57
N ALA A 301 0.25 14.86 11.91
CA ALA A 301 1.28 15.89 12.03
C ALA A 301 2.33 15.54 13.11
N ASN A 302 1.89 15.04 14.27
CA ASN A 302 2.76 14.61 15.36
C ASN A 302 3.66 13.45 14.93
N ASN A 303 3.15 12.49 14.16
CA ASN A 303 3.98 11.42 13.59
C ASN A 303 5.13 11.97 12.74
N PHE A 304 4.85 12.93 11.84
CA PHE A 304 5.88 13.58 11.04
C PHE A 304 6.89 14.34 11.92
N VAL A 305 6.40 15.13 12.88
CA VAL A 305 7.25 15.94 13.77
C VAL A 305 8.17 15.05 14.61
N ALA A 306 7.66 13.94 15.15
CA ALA A 306 8.45 12.98 15.91
C ALA A 306 9.60 12.41 15.08
N ARG A 307 9.33 11.98 13.83
CA ARG A 307 10.38 11.51 12.91
C ARG A 307 11.38 12.62 12.56
N ARG A 308 10.89 13.82 12.26
CA ARG A 308 11.71 14.96 11.84
C ARG A 308 12.63 15.49 12.94
N ASN A 309 12.19 15.42 14.19
CA ASN A 309 12.90 15.94 15.36
C ASN A 309 13.64 14.86 16.17
N SER A 310 13.72 13.64 15.66
CA SER A 310 14.51 12.58 16.32
C SER A 310 15.96 13.03 16.56
N ASP A 311 16.48 12.73 17.74
CA ASP A 311 17.88 13.00 18.12
C ASP A 311 18.87 12.18 17.28
N TYR A 312 18.41 11.08 16.69
CA TYR A 312 19.14 10.34 15.68
C TYR A 312 19.06 11.11 14.36
N LEU A 313 20.21 11.64 13.93
CA LEU A 313 20.34 12.34 12.66
C LEU A 313 20.35 11.32 11.50
N PRO A 314 19.67 11.61 10.38
CA PRO A 314 19.71 10.75 9.21
C PRO A 314 21.11 10.77 8.58
N CYS A 315 21.47 9.70 7.88
CA CYS A 315 22.69 9.54 7.09
C CYS A 315 23.96 9.69 7.93
N ARG A 316 24.15 8.77 8.89
CA ARG A 316 25.27 8.77 9.87
C ARG A 316 26.05 7.44 9.95
N GLY A 317 25.87 6.50 9.01
CA GLY A 317 26.37 5.10 9.09
C GLY A 317 27.34 4.66 7.96
N LEU A 318 27.86 3.43 8.08
CA LEU A 318 28.91 2.80 7.22
C LEU A 318 28.59 2.68 5.71
N ASP A 319 27.39 3.07 5.28
CA ASP A 319 26.99 3.11 3.86
C ASP A 319 27.63 4.28 3.09
N ASP A 320 28.31 5.18 3.80
CA ASP A 320 29.09 6.31 3.25
C ASP A 320 30.30 5.85 2.39
N GLU A 321 30.81 4.62 2.55
CA GLU A 321 31.85 4.05 1.66
C GLU A 321 31.29 3.42 0.38
N LEU A 322 29.98 3.18 0.30
CA LEU A 322 29.34 2.41 -0.79
C LEU A 322 28.45 3.26 -1.70
N LEU A 323 28.09 4.48 -1.28
CA LEU A 323 27.12 5.34 -1.98
C LEU A 323 27.69 6.60 -2.62
N ASP A 324 29.00 6.82 -2.49
CA ASP A 324 29.83 7.75 -3.26
C ASP A 324 29.13 9.07 -3.69
N PHE A 325 28.50 9.75 -2.73
CA PHE A 325 28.10 11.14 -2.89
C PHE A 325 28.50 11.97 -1.66
N GLU A 326 29.18 13.09 -1.90
CA GLU A 326 29.23 14.25 -1.00
C GLU A 326 28.68 15.46 -1.76
N ASN A 327 27.96 16.37 -1.08
CA ASN A 327 27.42 17.60 -1.69
C ASN A 327 28.58 18.48 -2.27
N PRO A 328 28.37 19.21 -3.38
CA PRO A 328 29.41 19.48 -4.39
C PRO A 328 30.48 20.55 -4.07
N SER A 329 31.63 20.49 -4.78
CA SER A 329 32.28 21.62 -5.52
C SER A 329 33.20 21.11 -6.67
N TYR A 330 32.85 21.26 -7.96
CA TYR A 330 33.64 20.70 -9.11
C TYR A 330 33.25 21.17 -10.54
N GLU A 331 34.08 20.79 -11.54
CA GLU A 331 33.78 20.60 -12.99
C GLU A 331 34.34 19.23 -13.50
N ASP A 332 33.82 18.75 -14.64
CA ASP A 332 33.83 17.34 -15.12
C ASP A 332 35.05 16.89 -15.98
N ILE A 333 35.24 15.55 -16.08
CA ILE A 333 35.95 14.83 -17.16
C ILE A 333 35.11 13.58 -17.55
N PRO A 334 35.14 13.05 -18.80
CA PRO A 334 34.01 12.32 -19.37
C PRO A 334 34.02 10.78 -19.23
N SER A 335 32.85 10.21 -19.53
CA SER A 335 32.37 8.85 -19.22
C SER A 335 32.95 7.67 -20.02
N LEU A 336 32.76 6.47 -19.44
CA LEU A 336 33.07 5.14 -19.98
C LEU A 336 31.85 4.47 -20.64
N ASP A 337 32.11 3.48 -21.51
CA ASP A 337 31.15 2.79 -22.40
C ASP A 337 31.02 1.30 -22.05
N TYR A 338 29.80 0.71 -22.09
CA TYR A 338 29.58 -0.75 -22.22
C TYR A 338 28.16 -1.14 -22.68
N GLY A 339 28.09 -1.73 -23.88
CA GLY A 339 27.58 -3.09 -24.17
C GLY A 339 26.12 -3.45 -23.88
N SER A 340 25.25 -3.32 -24.89
CA SER A 340 23.85 -3.77 -24.89
C SER A 340 23.66 -5.29 -24.89
N SER A 341 22.54 -5.75 -24.29
CA SER A 341 22.00 -7.11 -24.45
C SER A 341 20.77 -7.08 -25.35
N ASN A 342 20.74 -7.94 -26.38
CA ASN A 342 19.64 -8.12 -27.33
C ASN A 342 18.91 -9.43 -27.01
N THR A 343 17.67 -9.35 -26.50
CA THR A 343 16.65 -10.37 -26.78
C THR A 343 15.26 -9.72 -26.82
N THR A 344 14.51 -10.00 -27.88
CA THR A 344 13.11 -9.64 -28.09
C THR A 344 12.24 -10.87 -27.90
N ALA A 345 11.06 -10.68 -27.28
CA ALA A 345 9.93 -11.59 -27.39
C ALA A 345 8.73 -10.79 -27.95
N SER A 346 8.03 -11.34 -28.94
CA SER A 346 6.77 -10.79 -29.43
C SER A 346 5.60 -11.43 -28.70
N LEU A 347 4.69 -10.62 -28.17
CA LEU A 347 3.41 -11.05 -27.62
C LEU A 347 2.29 -10.63 -28.57
N GLY A 348 1.41 -11.58 -28.86
CA GLY A 348 0.18 -11.38 -29.63
C GLY A 348 -0.73 -10.35 -28.96
N SER A 349 -1.51 -9.67 -29.80
CA SER A 349 -2.33 -8.52 -29.44
C SER A 349 -3.60 -8.92 -28.71
N THR A 350 -3.56 -8.87 -27.39
CA THR A 350 -4.69 -8.42 -26.56
C THR A 350 -4.20 -7.15 -25.87
N LEU A 351 -4.95 -6.04 -25.95
CA LEU A 351 -4.58 -4.75 -25.36
C LEU A 351 -4.56 -4.84 -23.82
N TYR A 352 -3.53 -5.47 -23.24
CA TYR A 352 -3.25 -5.39 -21.81
C TYR A 352 -2.92 -3.93 -21.51
N ARG A 353 -3.91 -3.17 -21.02
CA ARG A 353 -3.65 -1.86 -20.41
C ARG A 353 -2.71 -2.15 -19.24
N LYS A 354 -1.44 -1.73 -19.34
CA LYS A 354 -0.42 -1.91 -18.28
C LYS A 354 -0.79 -1.08 -17.05
N LEU A 355 -1.86 -1.47 -16.36
CA LEU A 355 -2.41 -0.84 -15.17
C LEU A 355 -1.80 -1.49 -13.94
N LEU A 356 -1.30 -0.67 -13.03
CA LEU A 356 -0.83 -1.15 -11.74
C LEU A 356 -1.88 -0.90 -10.67
N ILE A 357 -2.25 -1.94 -9.92
CA ILE A 357 -2.94 -1.76 -8.65
C ILE A 357 -1.91 -1.55 -7.57
N HIS A 358 -1.83 -0.31 -7.11
CA HIS A 358 -0.98 0.09 -6.01
C HIS A 358 -1.77 0.28 -4.71
N THR A 359 -3.09 0.16 -4.76
CA THR A 359 -4.00 0.35 -3.61
C THR A 359 -3.62 -0.50 -2.39
N LYS A 360 -3.74 0.08 -1.19
CA LYS A 360 -3.71 -0.62 0.10
C LYS A 360 -4.93 -0.23 0.92
N LEU A 361 -5.98 -1.03 0.77
CA LEU A 361 -7.35 -0.72 1.19
C LEU A 361 -7.93 -1.92 1.92
N VAL A 362 -8.68 -1.65 2.99
CA VAL A 362 -9.61 -2.59 3.60
C VAL A 362 -10.96 -1.89 3.77
N ILE A 363 -12.04 -2.53 3.31
CA ILE A 363 -13.42 -2.16 3.60
C ILE A 363 -14.08 -3.35 4.27
N ILE A 364 -14.72 -3.14 5.42
CA ILE A 364 -15.46 -4.19 6.13
C ILE A 364 -16.88 -3.67 6.36
N ASP A 365 -17.86 -4.45 5.89
CA ASP A 365 -19.30 -4.25 6.06
C ASP A 365 -19.83 -2.87 5.66
N ASP A 366 -19.16 -2.13 4.77
CA ASP A 366 -19.45 -0.71 4.50
C ASP A 366 -19.49 0.17 5.78
N VAL A 367 -18.82 -0.25 6.86
CA VAL A 367 -18.71 0.47 8.14
C VAL A 367 -17.27 0.90 8.44
N TYR A 368 -16.31 0.00 8.22
CA TYR A 368 -14.89 0.24 8.48
C TYR A 368 -14.14 0.46 7.18
N LEU A 369 -13.37 1.54 7.11
CA LEU A 369 -12.48 1.87 6.00
C LEU A 369 -11.07 2.08 6.53
N SER A 370 -10.12 1.23 6.13
CA SER A 370 -8.69 1.48 6.31
C SER A 370 -8.05 1.80 4.97
N PHE A 371 -7.32 2.92 4.90
CA PHE A 371 -6.56 3.28 3.72
C PHE A 371 -5.20 3.84 4.11
N GLY A 372 -4.14 3.43 3.43
CA GLY A 372 -2.80 3.93 3.74
C GLY A 372 -1.71 3.40 2.83
N SER A 373 -0.51 3.30 3.39
CA SER A 373 0.68 2.85 2.67
C SER A 373 1.02 1.37 2.89
N ALA A 374 0.48 0.75 3.94
CA ALA A 374 0.84 -0.60 4.37
C ALA A 374 0.36 -1.69 3.39
N ASN A 375 1.30 -2.36 2.73
CA ASN A 375 0.99 -3.54 1.93
C ASN A 375 0.60 -4.70 2.84
N TRP A 376 -0.19 -5.65 2.31
CA TRP A 376 -0.43 -6.91 3.02
C TRP A 376 0.75 -7.87 2.82
N ASN A 377 1.88 -7.55 3.43
CA ASN A 377 3.06 -8.41 3.44
C ASN A 377 3.87 -8.20 4.73
N ARG A 378 4.81 -9.11 4.99
CA ARG A 378 5.66 -9.05 6.19
C ARG A 378 6.41 -7.72 6.30
N ARG A 379 6.92 -7.20 5.18
CA ARG A 379 7.71 -5.96 5.18
C ARG A 379 6.92 -4.79 5.77
N SER A 380 5.71 -4.52 5.28
CA SER A 380 4.86 -3.44 5.79
C SER A 380 4.30 -3.72 7.19
N MET A 381 4.10 -5.00 7.56
CA MET A 381 3.58 -5.37 8.87
C MET A 381 4.64 -5.43 9.98
N THR A 382 5.95 -5.45 9.63
CA THR A 382 7.01 -5.63 10.63
C THR A 382 8.18 -4.65 10.53
N ALA A 383 8.52 -4.14 9.34
CA ALA A 383 9.81 -3.49 9.10
C ALA A 383 9.69 -2.06 8.55
N ASP A 384 8.92 -1.86 7.49
CA ASP A 384 8.73 -0.54 6.90
C ASP A 384 7.86 0.31 7.83
N PRO A 385 8.27 1.55 8.15
CA PRO A 385 7.34 2.51 8.73
C PRO A 385 6.25 2.81 7.71
N GLU A 386 5.02 2.48 8.10
CA GLU A 386 3.80 2.71 7.34
C GLU A 386 2.87 3.68 8.07
N LEU A 387 1.82 4.14 7.40
CA LEU A 387 0.73 4.88 8.04
C LEU A 387 -0.57 4.60 7.30
N ASN A 388 -1.58 4.16 8.06
CA ASN A 388 -2.96 4.04 7.62
C ASN A 388 -3.86 4.98 8.42
N ALA A 389 -4.94 5.41 7.79
CA ALA A 389 -6.05 6.06 8.47
C ALA A 389 -7.25 5.12 8.46
N ASP A 390 -7.76 4.83 9.64
CA ASP A 390 -8.87 3.92 9.89
C ASP A 390 -10.11 4.74 10.28
N VAL A 391 -11.22 4.51 9.58
CA VAL A 391 -12.41 5.34 9.67
C VAL A 391 -13.65 4.49 9.88
N VAL A 392 -14.39 4.80 10.94
CA VAL A 392 -15.79 4.42 11.12
C VAL A 392 -16.60 5.70 11.01
N ASP A 393 -17.49 5.75 10.01
CA ASP A 393 -18.25 6.95 9.71
C ASP A 393 -19.44 7.10 10.67
N GLY A 394 -19.53 8.24 11.35
CA GLY A 394 -20.67 8.56 12.21
C GLY A 394 -21.93 8.92 11.43
N ASP A 395 -21.77 9.31 10.16
CA ASP A 395 -22.87 9.50 9.24
C ASP A 395 -23.26 8.17 8.58
N THR A 396 -24.56 7.84 8.62
CA THR A 396 -25.06 6.57 8.11
C THR A 396 -26.05 6.72 6.95
N VAL A 397 -26.22 5.63 6.20
CA VAL A 397 -27.18 5.47 5.10
C VAL A 397 -27.75 4.06 5.11
N MET A 398 -28.99 3.90 4.65
CA MET A 398 -29.58 2.56 4.47
C MET A 398 -29.18 1.99 3.10
N SER A 399 -28.74 0.74 3.08
CA SER A 399 -28.47 -0.02 1.87
C SER A 399 -29.78 -0.55 1.23
N PRO A 400 -29.76 -1.00 -0.03
CA PRO A 400 -30.92 -1.63 -0.67
C PRO A 400 -31.45 -2.89 0.05
N GLU A 401 -30.59 -3.57 0.81
CA GLU A 401 -30.93 -4.69 1.70
C GLU A 401 -31.63 -4.26 3.00
N GLY A 402 -31.79 -2.95 3.23
CA GLY A 402 -32.38 -2.41 4.46
C GLY A 402 -31.43 -2.38 5.65
N LEU A 403 -30.12 -2.49 5.43
CA LEU A 403 -29.12 -2.40 6.50
C LEU A 403 -28.57 -0.98 6.64
N THR A 404 -28.30 -0.55 7.86
CA THR A 404 -27.66 0.73 8.13
C THR A 404 -26.14 0.59 8.02
N MET A 405 -25.50 1.46 7.23
CA MET A 405 -24.08 1.41 6.89
C MET A 405 -23.44 2.79 7.04
N GLY A 406 -22.10 2.86 7.09
CA GLY A 406 -21.37 4.13 7.03
C GLY A 406 -21.46 4.76 5.63
N LYS A 407 -21.65 6.08 5.55
CA LYS A 407 -21.74 6.77 4.25
C LYS A 407 -20.42 6.71 3.48
N LEU A 408 -19.31 7.06 4.12
CA LEU A 408 -17.99 7.14 3.50
C LEU A 408 -17.49 5.76 2.98
N PRO A 409 -17.47 4.68 3.78
CA PRO A 409 -16.99 3.38 3.28
C PRO A 409 -17.87 2.84 2.14
N ARG A 410 -19.20 2.96 2.25
CA ARG A 410 -20.14 2.58 1.18
C ARG A 410 -19.89 3.38 -0.10
N ALA A 411 -19.76 4.70 0.01
CA ALA A 411 -19.48 5.54 -1.15
C ALA A 411 -18.14 5.17 -1.80
N PHE A 412 -17.10 4.91 -0.99
CA PHE A 412 -15.80 4.45 -1.49
C PHE A 412 -15.94 3.15 -2.29
N ARG A 413 -16.61 2.14 -1.72
CA ARG A 413 -16.85 0.84 -2.38
C ARG A 413 -17.57 1.02 -3.71
N ILE A 414 -18.67 1.77 -3.75
CA ILE A 414 -19.45 1.98 -4.97
C ILE A 414 -18.61 2.68 -6.04
N ARG A 415 -17.82 3.68 -5.67
CA ARG A 415 -16.91 4.37 -6.62
C ARG A 415 -15.83 3.44 -7.16
N LYS A 416 -15.32 2.50 -6.34
CA LYS A 416 -14.41 1.45 -6.82
C LYS A 416 -15.10 0.42 -7.71
N PHE A 417 -16.34 0.06 -7.42
CA PHE A 417 -17.12 -0.80 -8.30
C PHE A 417 -17.40 -0.09 -9.63
N GLN A 418 -17.68 1.22 -9.60
CA GLN A 418 -17.85 2.04 -10.79
C GLN A 418 -16.57 2.09 -11.64
N GLU A 419 -15.40 2.30 -11.02
CA GLU A 419 -14.09 2.25 -11.71
C GLU A 419 -13.89 0.91 -12.44
N MET A 420 -14.19 -0.20 -11.77
CA MET A 420 -13.93 -1.55 -12.29
C MET A 420 -14.97 -2.03 -13.32
N THR A 421 -16.25 -1.72 -13.10
CA THR A 421 -17.36 -2.24 -13.91
C THR A 421 -17.80 -1.29 -15.02
N GLY A 422 -17.47 0.00 -14.92
CA GLY A 422 -17.97 1.04 -15.84
C GLY A 422 -19.43 1.45 -15.62
N LEU A 423 -20.14 0.84 -14.66
CA LEU A 423 -21.51 1.22 -14.33
C LEU A 423 -21.57 2.55 -13.55
N SER A 424 -22.69 3.26 -13.65
CA SER A 424 -22.86 4.53 -12.92
C SER A 424 -22.96 4.30 -11.41
N TYR A 425 -22.58 5.32 -10.63
CA TYR A 425 -22.67 5.30 -9.18
C TYR A 425 -24.10 5.03 -8.71
N GLU A 426 -25.10 5.66 -9.33
CA GLU A 426 -26.52 5.49 -9.00
C GLU A 426 -26.97 4.06 -9.24
N LYS A 427 -26.62 3.49 -10.41
CA LYS A 427 -27.00 2.12 -10.75
C LYS A 427 -26.43 1.11 -9.77
N LEU A 428 -25.15 1.25 -9.39
CA LEU A 428 -24.50 0.40 -8.39
C LEU A 428 -25.01 0.68 -6.97
N GLY A 429 -25.45 1.91 -6.70
CA GLY A 429 -26.01 2.32 -5.42
C GLY A 429 -27.43 1.79 -5.16
N ASP A 430 -28.18 1.47 -6.21
CA ASP A 430 -29.52 0.88 -6.12
C ASP A 430 -29.49 -0.66 -6.02
N MET A 431 -28.33 -1.28 -6.27
CA MET A 431 -28.11 -2.72 -6.15
C MET A 431 -27.77 -3.12 -4.72
N THR A 432 -28.23 -4.30 -4.31
CA THR A 432 -27.63 -5.01 -3.18
C THR A 432 -26.14 -5.26 -3.43
N PHE A 433 -25.36 -5.50 -2.38
CA PHE A 433 -23.95 -5.80 -2.45
C PHE A 433 -23.66 -6.99 -3.36
N VAL A 434 -24.43 -8.07 -3.23
CA VAL A 434 -24.28 -9.28 -4.06
C VAL A 434 -24.56 -8.95 -5.53
N GLU A 435 -25.68 -8.29 -5.84
CA GLU A 435 -26.00 -7.88 -7.22
C GLU A 435 -24.92 -6.97 -7.84
N ALA A 436 -24.36 -6.06 -7.04
CA ALA A 436 -23.29 -5.16 -7.46
C ALA A 436 -21.97 -5.92 -7.65
N ALA A 437 -21.66 -6.91 -6.80
CA ALA A 437 -20.49 -7.76 -6.91
C ALA A 437 -20.58 -8.68 -8.15
N ASP A 438 -21.77 -9.19 -8.47
CA ASP A 438 -22.01 -9.99 -9.67
C ASP A 438 -21.72 -9.24 -10.98
N GLN A 439 -21.76 -7.90 -10.96
CA GLN A 439 -21.40 -7.08 -12.12
C GLN A 439 -19.93 -7.24 -12.52
N PHE A 440 -19.04 -7.66 -11.61
CA PHE A 440 -17.63 -7.88 -11.95
C PHE A 440 -17.46 -9.00 -12.97
N LYS A 441 -18.29 -10.06 -12.89
CA LYS A 441 -18.27 -11.16 -13.86
C LYS A 441 -18.71 -10.68 -15.24
N LEU A 442 -19.74 -9.85 -15.30
CA LEU A 442 -20.23 -9.25 -16.54
C LEU A 442 -19.19 -8.29 -17.13
N ALA A 443 -18.57 -7.46 -16.30
CA ALA A 443 -17.51 -6.54 -16.71
C ALA A 443 -16.30 -7.30 -17.26
N ALA A 444 -15.86 -8.39 -16.62
CA ALA A 444 -14.74 -9.20 -17.10
C ALA A 444 -14.99 -9.90 -18.46
N MET A 445 -16.25 -10.03 -18.89
CA MET A 445 -16.64 -10.53 -20.22
C MET A 445 -16.77 -9.42 -21.27
N ASP A 446 -16.76 -8.15 -20.85
CA ASP A 446 -16.88 -6.99 -21.72
C ASP A 446 -15.51 -6.35 -21.94
N GLU A 447 -14.99 -6.49 -23.17
CA GLU A 447 -13.69 -5.96 -23.59
C GLU A 447 -13.58 -4.42 -23.48
N SER A 448 -14.68 -3.71 -23.30
CA SER A 448 -14.68 -2.26 -23.07
C SER A 448 -14.27 -1.86 -21.65
N THR A 449 -14.35 -2.79 -20.67
CA THR A 449 -14.02 -2.54 -19.26
C THR A 449 -12.53 -2.76 -18.96
N LEU A 450 -12.16 -2.59 -17.68
CA LEU A 450 -10.78 -2.76 -17.20
C LEU A 450 -10.47 -4.19 -16.74
N LEU A 451 -11.52 -5.02 -16.60
CA LEU A 451 -11.42 -6.36 -16.06
C LEU A 451 -11.20 -7.37 -17.18
N ALA A 452 -10.43 -8.41 -16.86
CA ALA A 452 -10.24 -9.55 -17.72
C ALA A 452 -10.29 -10.80 -16.86
N ASN A 453 -10.81 -11.90 -17.41
CA ASN A 453 -10.75 -13.18 -16.74
C ASN A 453 -9.29 -13.56 -16.49
N LEU A 454 -8.98 -13.95 -15.25
CA LEU A 454 -7.70 -14.55 -14.95
C LEU A 454 -7.76 -16.03 -15.28
N GLU A 455 -7.07 -16.42 -16.33
CA GLU A 455 -6.73 -17.81 -16.55
C GLU A 455 -5.50 -18.13 -15.68
N ILE A 456 -5.69 -18.91 -14.62
CA ILE A 456 -4.59 -19.42 -13.82
C ILE A 456 -3.88 -20.48 -14.68
N GLU A 457 -2.75 -20.12 -15.26
CA GLU A 457 -1.89 -21.09 -15.93
C GLU A 457 -1.22 -21.97 -14.87
N CYS A 458 -1.55 -23.26 -14.86
CA CYS A 458 -0.93 -24.21 -13.95
C CYS A 458 0.54 -24.42 -14.35
N HIS A 459 1.45 -23.79 -13.60
CA HIS A 459 2.88 -24.01 -13.75
C HIS A 459 3.37 -25.12 -12.82
N ALA A 460 4.33 -25.91 -13.28
CA ALA A 460 4.92 -27.00 -12.50
C ALA A 460 5.51 -26.54 -11.15
N TYR A 461 5.92 -25.27 -11.01
CA TYR A 461 6.40 -24.75 -9.74
C TYR A 461 5.30 -24.60 -8.69
N PHE A 462 4.01 -24.48 -9.04
CA PHE A 462 2.93 -24.53 -8.04
C PHE A 462 2.82 -25.90 -7.38
N VAL A 463 3.21 -26.97 -8.09
CA VAL A 463 3.35 -28.32 -7.52
C VAL A 463 4.65 -28.44 -6.71
N ALA A 464 5.70 -27.71 -7.09
CA ALA A 464 6.99 -27.68 -6.40
C ALA A 464 7.01 -26.78 -5.15
N ILE A 465 6.09 -25.81 -5.02
CA ILE A 465 5.78 -25.11 -3.76
C ILE A 465 4.97 -26.08 -2.91
N ILE A 466 5.68 -27.10 -2.44
CA ILE A 466 5.20 -28.02 -1.44
C ILE A 466 5.08 -27.31 -0.10
N ASP A 467 4.33 -27.91 0.81
CA ASP A 467 4.12 -27.46 2.19
C ASP A 467 5.42 -27.05 2.91
N THR A 468 6.56 -27.63 2.52
CA THR A 468 7.91 -27.26 2.98
C THR A 468 8.32 -25.84 2.61
N ILE A 469 8.06 -25.37 1.38
CA ILE A 469 8.36 -23.99 0.97
C ILE A 469 7.40 -23.02 1.65
N ARG A 470 6.12 -23.40 1.79
CA ARG A 470 5.11 -22.63 2.54
C ARG A 470 5.54 -22.42 4.01
N LYS A 471 6.01 -23.47 4.68
CA LYS A 471 6.55 -23.41 6.07
C LYS A 471 7.84 -22.61 6.19
N VAL A 472 8.62 -22.47 5.12
CA VAL A 472 9.83 -21.63 5.08
C VAL A 472 9.46 -20.16 4.81
N SER A 473 8.46 -19.91 3.95
CA SER A 473 7.96 -18.55 3.65
C SER A 473 7.11 -17.96 4.76
N ASP A 474 6.44 -18.81 5.55
CA ASP A 474 5.63 -18.45 6.71
C ASP A 474 6.01 -19.31 7.93
N PRO A 475 7.18 -19.05 8.55
CA PRO A 475 7.70 -19.84 9.67
C PRO A 475 7.00 -19.57 11.01
N GLU A 476 6.05 -18.64 11.07
CA GLU A 476 5.39 -18.19 12.31
C GLU A 476 4.22 -19.07 12.77
N PHE A 477 4.24 -20.36 12.40
CA PHE A 477 3.60 -21.42 13.19
C PHE A 477 4.58 -22.06 14.19
N THR A 478 5.43 -21.25 14.84
CA THR A 478 6.18 -21.67 16.04
C THR A 478 6.50 -20.46 16.91
N TYR A 479 5.96 -20.50 18.14
CA TYR A 479 6.12 -19.59 19.28
C TYR A 479 7.54 -19.08 19.51
N TYR A 480 7.71 -17.79 19.87
CA TYR A 480 7.86 -17.31 21.27
C TYR A 480 7.77 -15.79 21.34
#